data_AF-A0A950CF41-F1
#
_entry.id   AF-A0A950CF41-F1
#
_cell.length_a   1.000
_cell.length_b   1.000
_cell.length_c   1.000
_cell.angle_alpha   90.00
_cell.angle_beta   90.00
_cell.angle_gamma   90.00
#
_symmetry.space_group_name_H-M   'P 1'
#
loop_
_entity.id
_entity.type
_entity.pdbx_description
1 polymer ?
#
loop_
_entity_poly.entity_id
_entity_poly.type
_entity_poly.pdbx_seq_one_letter_code
_entity_poly.pdbx_strand_id
1 'polypeptide(L)'
;MNAKLESGIAIYRSLLAAEQSRLAVAGENQLPVFLLEPPAFASLYLAALHRLREGNAADARALLIEGMDSQPALSGKIDGQQFTDFSDADPFLGPFLEVIVNGRYAWVPFIQIKEFKIDAPKNLRDLLWAPATLETVGGPSGSVLLPVLYSGSFRHSDEQVRLGRATEWENVGEDLVRGRGQRMFLVDDGEKPILQCREIEFDTTN
;
A
#
# COMPACT_ATOMS: atom_id res chain seq x y z
N MET A 1 -2.90 32.16 19.03
CA MET A 1 -3.17 30.70 18.90
C MET A 1 -1.82 30.01 18.80
N ASN A 2 -1.62 28.87 19.48
CA ASN A 2 -0.27 28.29 19.71
C ASN A 2 0.28 27.69 18.40
N ALA A 3 1.46 28.12 17.94
CA ALA A 3 2.06 27.71 16.66
C ALA A 3 2.21 26.17 16.53
N LYS A 4 2.42 25.46 17.65
CA LYS A 4 2.41 23.99 17.69
C LYS A 4 1.04 23.39 17.36
N LEU A 5 -0.04 24.03 17.81
CA LEU A 5 -1.41 23.58 17.54
C LEU A 5 -1.78 23.82 16.07
N GLU A 6 -1.41 24.97 15.51
CA GLU A 6 -1.64 25.28 14.09
C GLU A 6 -0.88 24.32 13.16
N SER A 7 0.38 24.03 13.48
CA SER A 7 1.19 23.03 12.77
C SER A 7 0.57 21.63 12.87
N GLY A 8 0.10 21.22 14.06
CA GLY A 8 -0.59 19.96 14.25
C GLY A 8 -1.86 19.83 13.40
N ILE A 9 -2.72 20.87 13.40
CA ILE A 9 -3.96 20.90 12.61
C ILE A 9 -3.66 20.77 11.11
N ALA A 10 -2.64 21.47 10.62
CA ALA A 10 -2.27 21.42 9.21
C ALA A 10 -1.86 20.00 8.77
N ILE A 11 -1.12 19.27 9.61
CA ILE A 11 -0.74 17.88 9.35
C ILE A 11 -1.98 16.99 9.28
N TYR A 12 -2.90 17.04 10.24
CA TYR A 12 -4.10 16.19 10.17
C TYR A 12 -4.99 16.50 8.97
N ARG A 13 -5.13 17.77 8.58
CA ARG A 13 -5.87 18.14 7.37
C ARG A 13 -5.25 17.54 6.12
N SER A 14 -3.93 17.57 5.99
CA SER A 14 -3.26 16.99 4.83
C SER A 14 -3.37 15.46 4.80
N LEU A 15 -3.31 14.79 5.95
CA LEU A 15 -3.54 13.34 6.04
C LEU A 15 -4.96 12.95 5.65
N LEU A 16 -5.97 13.71 6.10
CA LEU A 16 -7.36 13.45 5.71
C LEU A 16 -7.58 13.67 4.20
N ALA A 17 -6.94 14.70 3.62
CA ALA A 17 -6.99 14.90 2.17
C ALA A 17 -6.28 13.78 1.40
N ALA A 18 -5.15 13.28 1.91
CA ALA A 18 -4.47 12.12 1.34
C ALA A 18 -5.35 10.87 1.39
N GLU A 19 -6.08 10.64 2.49
CA GLU A 19 -7.01 9.52 2.62
C GLU A 19 -8.21 9.65 1.67
N GLN A 20 -8.71 10.86 1.42
CA GLN A 20 -9.75 11.09 0.41
C GLN A 20 -9.24 10.74 -1.00
N SER A 21 -8.02 11.16 -1.34
CA SER A 21 -7.38 10.78 -2.60
C SER A 21 -7.22 9.27 -2.72
N ARG A 22 -6.81 8.59 -1.63
CA ARG A 22 -6.68 7.14 -1.55
C ARG A 22 -8.00 6.42 -1.80
N LEU A 23 -9.10 6.92 -1.22
CA LEU A 23 -10.44 6.39 -1.47
C LEU A 23 -10.88 6.58 -2.92
N ALA A 24 -10.60 7.76 -3.50
CA ALA A 24 -10.90 8.03 -4.89
C ALA A 24 -10.10 7.12 -5.84
N VAL A 25 -8.84 6.82 -5.52
CA VAL A 25 -8.03 5.83 -6.27
C VAL A 25 -8.56 4.41 -6.06
N ALA A 26 -9.06 4.06 -4.89
CA ALA A 26 -9.53 2.69 -4.65
C ALA A 26 -10.88 2.38 -5.31
N GLY A 27 -11.80 3.35 -5.36
CA GLY A 27 -13.20 3.11 -5.73
C GLY A 27 -13.82 4.10 -6.71
N GLU A 28 -13.13 5.18 -7.07
CA GLU A 28 -13.61 6.19 -8.03
C GLU A 28 -12.67 6.26 -9.24
N ASN A 29 -12.89 7.19 -10.17
CA ASN A 29 -12.11 7.24 -11.41
C ASN A 29 -10.81 8.06 -11.31
N GLN A 30 -10.12 7.99 -10.16
CA GLN A 30 -8.84 8.66 -9.96
C GLN A 30 -7.67 7.68 -10.13
N LEU A 31 -6.58 8.16 -10.73
CA LEU A 31 -5.32 7.42 -10.81
C LEU A 31 -4.39 7.80 -9.65
N PRO A 32 -3.60 6.86 -9.11
CA PRO A 32 -2.58 7.19 -8.13
C PRO A 32 -1.48 8.04 -8.78
N VAL A 33 -0.89 8.91 -7.97
CA VAL A 33 0.41 9.49 -8.31
C VAL A 33 1.48 8.45 -8.01
N PHE A 34 2.44 8.25 -8.91
CA PHE A 34 3.63 7.46 -8.62
C PHE A 34 4.76 8.36 -8.14
N LEU A 35 5.52 7.90 -7.14
CA LEU A 35 6.65 8.66 -6.60
C LEU A 35 7.84 8.71 -7.57
N LEU A 36 8.00 7.66 -8.38
CA LEU A 36 8.95 7.56 -9.48
C LEU A 36 8.20 7.23 -10.77
N GLU A 37 8.90 7.26 -11.90
CA GLU A 37 8.31 6.82 -13.18
C GLU A 37 7.82 5.36 -13.06
N PRO A 38 6.53 5.07 -13.28
CA PRO A 38 6.01 3.73 -13.08
C PRO A 38 6.57 2.73 -14.10
N PRO A 39 6.89 1.49 -13.67
CA PRO A 39 7.26 0.42 -14.59
C PRO A 39 6.08 0.02 -15.48
N ALA A 40 6.37 -0.64 -16.61
CA ALA A 40 5.37 -0.98 -17.62
C ALA A 40 4.18 -1.77 -17.06
N PHE A 41 4.43 -2.73 -16.15
CA PHE A 41 3.38 -3.55 -15.53
C PHE A 41 2.36 -2.70 -14.76
N ALA A 42 2.73 -1.50 -14.28
CA ALA A 42 1.81 -0.68 -13.50
C ALA A 42 0.56 -0.27 -14.29
N SER A 43 0.69 -0.09 -15.60
CA SER A 43 -0.46 0.18 -16.47
C SER A 43 -1.49 -0.94 -16.46
N LEU A 44 -1.08 -2.20 -16.33
CA LEU A 44 -1.95 -3.38 -16.25
C LEU A 44 -2.78 -3.37 -14.95
N TYR A 45 -2.16 -3.05 -13.83
CA TYR A 45 -2.84 -2.92 -12.53
C TYR A 45 -3.86 -1.77 -12.52
N LEU A 46 -3.51 -0.62 -13.11
CA LEU A 46 -4.46 0.50 -13.25
C LEU A 46 -5.63 0.15 -14.18
N ALA A 47 -5.35 -0.55 -15.27
CA ALA A 47 -6.39 -1.06 -16.17
C ALA A 47 -7.28 -2.10 -15.47
N ALA A 48 -6.71 -2.99 -14.64
CA ALA A 48 -7.46 -3.94 -13.86
C ALA A 48 -8.39 -3.26 -12.85
N LEU A 49 -7.90 -2.25 -12.12
CA LEU A 49 -8.74 -1.42 -11.25
C LEU A 49 -9.90 -0.78 -12.01
N HIS A 50 -9.63 -0.26 -13.21
CA HIS A 50 -10.66 0.33 -14.04
C HIS A 50 -11.72 -0.70 -14.47
N ARG A 51 -11.30 -1.87 -14.97
CA ARG A 51 -12.21 -2.96 -15.35
C ARG A 51 -13.05 -3.48 -14.19
N LEU A 52 -12.47 -3.58 -12.99
CA LEU A 52 -13.22 -3.95 -11.81
C LEU A 52 -14.34 -2.95 -11.51
N ARG A 53 -14.08 -1.64 -11.63
CA ARG A 53 -15.09 -0.59 -11.40
C ARG A 53 -16.22 -0.62 -12.42
N GLU A 54 -15.95 -1.07 -13.64
CA GLU A 54 -16.96 -1.28 -14.68
C GLU A 54 -17.78 -2.58 -14.45
N GLY A 55 -17.45 -3.37 -13.44
CA GLY A 55 -18.08 -4.67 -13.17
C GLY A 55 -17.51 -5.82 -14.00
N ASN A 56 -16.42 -5.60 -14.74
CA ASN A 56 -15.77 -6.58 -15.61
C ASN A 56 -14.65 -7.31 -14.84
N ALA A 57 -15.01 -8.09 -13.82
CA ALA A 57 -14.07 -8.79 -12.96
C ALA A 57 -13.16 -9.79 -13.73
N ALA A 58 -13.67 -10.41 -14.80
CA ALA A 58 -12.90 -11.37 -15.59
C ALA A 58 -11.74 -10.69 -16.34
N ASP A 59 -12.01 -9.54 -16.95
CA ASP A 59 -10.97 -8.72 -17.60
C ASP A 59 -9.98 -8.18 -16.58
N ALA A 60 -10.46 -7.74 -15.41
CA ALA A 60 -9.60 -7.30 -14.32
C ALA A 60 -8.63 -8.41 -13.88
N ARG A 61 -9.14 -9.65 -13.73
CA ARG A 61 -8.33 -10.83 -13.37
C ARG A 61 -7.28 -11.13 -14.43
N ALA A 62 -7.65 -11.12 -15.70
CA ALA A 62 -6.71 -11.38 -16.81
C ALA A 62 -5.56 -10.35 -16.81
N LEU A 63 -5.88 -9.07 -16.62
CA LEU A 63 -4.89 -8.00 -16.54
C LEU A 63 -3.98 -8.12 -15.31
N LEU A 64 -4.51 -8.53 -14.16
CA LEU A 64 -3.70 -8.77 -12.96
C LEU A 64 -2.72 -9.93 -13.18
N ILE A 65 -3.15 -11.03 -13.80
CA ILE A 65 -2.26 -12.16 -14.12
C ILE A 65 -1.14 -11.72 -15.07
N GLU A 66 -1.48 -11.00 -16.15
CA GLU A 66 -0.47 -10.45 -17.05
C GLU A 66 0.49 -9.48 -16.33
N GLY A 67 -0.04 -8.68 -15.41
CA GLY A 67 0.74 -7.78 -14.56
C GLY A 67 1.69 -8.52 -13.62
N MET A 68 1.26 -9.64 -13.04
CA MET A 68 2.10 -10.50 -12.19
C MET A 68 3.19 -11.19 -13.02
N ASP A 69 2.84 -11.78 -14.15
CA ASP A 69 3.78 -12.52 -15.00
C ASP A 69 4.87 -11.63 -15.64
N SER A 70 4.59 -10.33 -15.79
CA SER A 70 5.52 -9.34 -16.37
C SER A 70 6.43 -8.65 -15.35
N GLN A 71 6.28 -8.95 -14.06
CA GLN A 71 7.13 -8.36 -13.02
C GLN A 71 8.53 -8.98 -13.00
N PRO A 72 9.57 -8.17 -12.73
CA PRO A 72 10.87 -8.70 -12.34
C PRO A 72 10.76 -9.50 -11.04
N ALA A 73 11.60 -10.52 -10.88
CA ALA A 73 11.74 -11.21 -9.60
C ALA A 73 12.15 -10.23 -8.49
N LEU A 74 11.58 -10.43 -7.30
CA LEU A 74 11.77 -9.56 -6.15
C LEU A 74 12.19 -10.40 -4.94
N SER A 75 13.45 -10.28 -4.54
CA SER A 75 13.99 -10.91 -3.33
C SER A 75 14.52 -9.87 -2.36
N GLY A 76 14.81 -10.30 -1.13
CA GLY A 76 15.37 -9.41 -0.13
C GLY A 76 15.32 -9.98 1.27
N LYS A 77 15.20 -9.08 2.26
CA LYS A 77 15.11 -9.44 3.67
C LYS A 77 14.00 -8.66 4.37
N ILE A 78 13.29 -9.34 5.25
CA ILE A 78 12.35 -8.74 6.19
C ILE A 78 12.76 -9.10 7.62
N ASP A 79 13.04 -8.10 8.44
CA ASP A 79 13.48 -8.27 9.83
C ASP A 79 14.66 -9.26 9.97
N GLY A 80 15.59 -9.21 9.00
CA GLY A 80 16.75 -10.09 8.90
C GLY A 80 16.50 -11.48 8.30
N GLN A 81 15.25 -11.86 8.01
CA GLN A 81 14.90 -13.12 7.34
C GLN A 81 14.85 -12.92 5.83
N GLN A 82 15.51 -13.81 5.07
CA GLN A 82 15.45 -13.76 3.61
C GLN A 82 14.07 -14.13 3.09
N PHE A 83 13.66 -13.49 1.99
CA PHE A 83 12.50 -13.87 1.18
C PHE A 83 12.88 -13.87 -0.31
N THR A 84 12.11 -14.62 -1.09
CA THR A 84 12.26 -14.76 -2.54
C THR A 84 11.08 -14.20 -3.33
N ASP A 85 9.99 -13.88 -2.64
CA ASP A 85 8.84 -13.15 -3.17
C ASP A 85 8.25 -12.20 -2.12
N PHE A 86 7.71 -11.06 -2.58
CA PHE A 86 7.09 -10.05 -1.71
C PHE A 86 6.00 -9.27 -2.45
N SER A 87 4.82 -9.16 -1.85
CA SER A 87 3.72 -8.34 -2.36
C SER A 87 2.78 -7.86 -1.26
N ASP A 88 1.91 -6.90 -1.58
CA ASP A 88 0.70 -6.67 -0.78
C ASP A 88 -0.30 -7.80 -1.04
N ALA A 89 -0.96 -8.29 0.01
CA ALA A 89 -1.95 -9.35 -0.10
C ALA A 89 -3.24 -8.93 -0.83
N ASP A 90 -3.54 -7.62 -0.97
CA ASP A 90 -4.57 -7.17 -1.91
C ASP A 90 -4.01 -7.22 -3.33
N PRO A 91 -4.57 -8.05 -4.23
CA PRO A 91 -4.00 -8.29 -5.56
C PRO A 91 -3.97 -7.05 -6.44
N PHE A 92 -4.76 -6.00 -6.15
CA PHE A 92 -4.69 -4.73 -6.90
C PHE A 92 -3.57 -3.81 -6.41
N LEU A 93 -3.05 -4.07 -5.22
CA LEU A 93 -1.90 -3.39 -4.66
C LEU A 93 -0.62 -4.21 -4.79
N GLY A 94 -0.71 -5.54 -4.95
CA GLY A 94 0.37 -6.52 -5.11
C GLY A 94 1.79 -5.95 -5.17
N PRO A 95 2.22 -5.33 -6.28
CA PRO A 95 3.59 -4.87 -6.46
C PRO A 95 3.89 -3.46 -5.95
N PHE A 96 2.97 -2.80 -5.26
CA PHE A 96 3.04 -1.41 -4.85
C PHE A 96 2.94 -1.22 -3.34
N LEU A 97 3.78 -0.34 -2.82
CA LEU A 97 3.62 0.28 -1.53
C LEU A 97 2.81 1.58 -1.66
N GLU A 98 1.69 1.66 -0.96
CA GLU A 98 1.01 2.93 -0.73
C GLU A 98 1.77 3.77 0.31
N VAL A 99 2.05 5.04 -0.01
CA VAL A 99 2.73 5.99 0.87
C VAL A 99 2.00 7.33 0.92
N ILE A 100 2.13 8.04 2.04
CA ILE A 100 1.78 9.44 2.18
C ILE A 100 3.06 10.22 2.43
N VAL A 101 3.45 11.05 1.46
CA VAL A 101 4.66 11.88 1.51
C VAL A 101 4.28 13.35 1.34
N ASN A 102 4.72 14.20 2.27
CA ASN A 102 4.36 15.63 2.30
C ASN A 102 2.84 15.88 2.17
N GLY A 103 2.03 15.04 2.82
CA GLY A 103 0.57 15.14 2.80
C GLY A 103 -0.10 14.72 1.49
N ARG A 104 0.63 14.07 0.58
CA ARG A 104 0.10 13.55 -0.68
C ARG A 104 0.21 12.03 -0.72
N TYR A 105 -0.89 11.39 -1.12
CA TYR A 105 -0.96 9.96 -1.35
C TYR A 105 -0.30 9.59 -2.68
N ALA A 106 0.54 8.56 -2.67
CA ALA A 106 1.25 8.06 -3.84
C ALA A 106 1.49 6.55 -3.75
N TRP A 107 1.80 5.93 -4.89
CA TRP A 107 2.26 4.55 -5.01
C TRP A 107 3.75 4.50 -5.31
N VAL A 108 4.42 3.48 -4.77
CA VAL A 108 5.82 3.17 -5.04
C VAL A 108 5.93 1.67 -5.36
N PRO A 109 6.28 1.28 -6.58
CA PRO A 109 6.55 -0.12 -6.92
C PRO A 109 7.67 -0.69 -6.03
N PHE A 110 7.50 -1.90 -5.50
CA PHE A 110 8.50 -2.53 -4.62
C PHE A 110 9.86 -2.71 -5.33
N ILE A 111 9.85 -2.99 -6.63
CA ILE A 111 11.08 -3.07 -7.45
C ILE A 111 11.89 -1.75 -7.53
N GLN A 112 11.30 -0.62 -7.13
CA GLN A 112 11.94 0.69 -7.08
C GLN A 112 12.32 1.10 -5.65
N ILE A 113 12.11 0.23 -4.67
CA ILE A 113 12.45 0.45 -3.27
C ILE A 113 13.73 -0.31 -2.97
N LYS A 114 14.70 0.35 -2.34
CA LYS A 114 15.87 -0.32 -1.74
C LYS A 114 15.52 -0.83 -0.36
N GLU A 115 14.89 0.02 0.44
CA GLU A 115 14.59 -0.26 1.83
C GLU A 115 13.41 0.58 2.29
N PHE A 116 12.58 0.04 3.18
CA PHE A 116 11.76 0.86 4.05
C PHE A 116 11.74 0.34 5.48
N LYS A 117 11.73 1.27 6.44
CA LYS A 117 11.69 0.98 7.88
C LYS A 117 10.43 1.54 8.49
N ILE A 118 9.67 0.69 9.18
CA ILE A 118 8.44 1.07 9.87
C ILE A 118 8.73 1.29 11.35
N ASP A 119 8.44 2.48 11.84
CA ASP A 119 8.58 2.79 13.26
C ASP A 119 7.52 2.03 14.07
N ALA A 120 7.91 1.54 15.24
CA ALA A 120 6.95 0.99 16.20
C ALA A 120 5.91 2.08 16.57
N PRO A 121 4.60 1.76 16.56
CA PRO A 121 3.55 2.73 16.90
C PRO A 121 3.75 3.36 18.28
N LYS A 122 3.69 4.69 18.36
CA LYS A 122 3.82 5.45 19.62
C LYS A 122 2.55 6.21 19.98
N ASN A 123 1.72 6.51 18.98
CA ASN A 123 0.48 7.26 19.10
C ASN A 123 -0.67 6.51 18.44
N LEU A 124 -1.91 6.79 18.84
CA LEU A 124 -3.11 6.16 18.25
C LEU A 124 -3.21 6.36 16.74
N ARG A 125 -2.78 7.52 16.22
CA ARG A 125 -2.78 7.79 14.77
C ARG A 125 -1.85 6.85 14.00
N ASP A 126 -0.81 6.33 14.66
CA ASP A 126 0.19 5.47 14.01
C ASP A 126 -0.44 4.09 13.70
N LEU A 127 -1.59 3.78 14.28
CA LEU A 127 -2.43 2.62 13.93
C LEU A 127 -3.26 2.84 12.64
N LEU A 128 -3.28 4.07 12.11
CA LEU A 128 -3.91 4.43 10.83
C LEU A 128 -2.84 4.76 9.78
N TRP A 129 -1.83 5.52 10.18
CA TRP A 129 -0.73 5.98 9.34
C TRP A 129 0.61 5.79 10.07
N ALA A 130 1.26 4.66 9.84
CA ALA A 130 2.50 4.31 10.52
C ALA A 130 3.67 5.18 9.98
N PRO A 131 4.45 5.84 10.85
CA PRO A 131 5.67 6.50 10.42
C PRO A 131 6.67 5.51 9.85
N ALA A 132 7.30 5.86 8.74
CA ALA A 132 8.33 5.07 8.12
C ALA A 132 9.41 5.93 7.46
N THR A 133 10.58 5.35 7.23
CA THR A 133 11.59 5.89 6.32
C THR A 133 11.61 5.04 5.07
N LEU A 134 11.68 5.67 3.91
CA LEU A 134 11.73 5.02 2.60
C LEU A 134 13.02 5.43 1.87
N GLU A 135 13.76 4.46 1.37
CA GLU A 135 14.87 4.64 0.43
C GLU A 135 14.50 4.03 -0.92
N THR A 136 14.58 4.81 -1.99
CA THR A 136 14.25 4.38 -3.36
C THR A 136 15.49 4.20 -4.23
N VAL A 137 15.38 3.39 -5.28
CA VAL A 137 16.46 3.19 -6.25
C VAL A 137 16.61 4.45 -7.10
N GLY A 138 17.68 5.21 -6.89
CA GLY A 138 18.00 6.38 -7.71
C GLY A 138 17.02 7.55 -7.55
N GLY A 139 16.17 7.53 -6.53
CA GLY A 139 15.11 8.51 -6.31
C GLY A 139 15.13 9.17 -4.93
N PRO A 140 14.02 9.84 -4.54
CA PRO A 140 13.92 10.50 -3.25
C PRO A 140 13.94 9.48 -2.11
N SER A 141 14.60 9.86 -1.02
CA SER A 141 14.60 9.10 0.23
C SER A 141 14.18 10.01 1.37
N GLY A 142 13.46 9.48 2.35
CA GLY A 142 13.03 10.27 3.50
C GLY A 142 11.83 9.70 4.25
N SER A 143 11.28 10.52 5.15
CA SER A 143 10.16 10.15 6.00
C SER A 143 8.85 10.15 5.21
N VAL A 144 8.09 9.05 5.37
CA VAL A 144 6.76 8.85 4.81
C VAL A 144 5.82 8.34 5.91
N LEU A 145 4.53 8.30 5.63
CA LEU A 145 3.57 7.55 6.42
C LEU A 145 2.97 6.45 5.56
N LEU A 146 2.78 5.27 6.14
CA LEU A 146 2.17 4.12 5.47
C LEU A 146 0.73 3.93 5.96
N PRO A 147 -0.27 3.87 5.08
CA PRO A 147 -1.61 3.47 5.49
C PRO A 147 -1.58 2.05 6.08
N VAL A 148 -2.01 1.92 7.33
CA VAL A 148 -1.99 0.65 8.07
C VAL A 148 -3.20 -0.21 7.74
N LEU A 149 -4.29 0.43 7.34
CA LEU A 149 -5.53 -0.25 6.97
C LEU A 149 -5.74 -0.19 5.46
N TYR A 150 -6.34 -1.23 4.90
CA TYR A 150 -6.83 -1.20 3.53
C TYR A 150 -7.85 -0.07 3.32
N SER A 151 -7.93 0.45 2.10
CA SER A 151 -8.84 1.55 1.76
C SER A 151 -10.30 1.16 2.05
N GLY A 152 -11.08 2.06 2.63
CA GLY A 152 -12.51 1.83 2.87
C GLY A 152 -12.83 0.99 4.11
N SER A 153 -11.82 0.53 4.86
CA SER A 153 -12.02 -0.30 6.07
C SER A 153 -12.99 0.29 7.10
N PHE A 154 -13.06 1.63 7.21
CA PHE A 154 -13.99 2.32 8.12
C PHE A 154 -15.47 2.08 7.81
N ARG A 155 -15.80 1.59 6.61
CA ARG A 155 -17.18 1.28 6.16
C ARG A 155 -17.61 -0.15 6.53
N HIS A 156 -16.68 -0.99 6.97
CA HIS A 156 -16.98 -2.38 7.30
C HIS A 156 -17.91 -2.48 8.52
N SER A 157 -18.80 -3.48 8.53
CA SER A 157 -19.78 -3.67 9.61
C SER A 157 -19.13 -4.10 10.93
N ASP A 158 -18.10 -4.95 10.85
CA ASP A 158 -17.32 -5.40 12.00
C ASP A 158 -16.36 -4.31 12.52
N GLU A 159 -16.42 -4.05 13.83
CA GLU A 159 -15.51 -3.15 14.53
C GLU A 159 -14.06 -3.64 14.57
N GLN A 160 -13.81 -4.96 14.64
CA GLN A 160 -12.44 -5.49 14.64
C GLN A 160 -11.71 -5.15 13.34
N VAL A 161 -12.42 -5.20 12.22
CA VAL A 161 -11.91 -4.79 10.90
C VAL A 161 -11.71 -3.27 10.85
N ARG A 162 -12.69 -2.48 11.29
CA ARG A 162 -12.58 -1.00 11.31
C ARG A 162 -11.41 -0.50 12.16
N LEU A 163 -11.09 -1.19 13.25
CA LEU A 163 -9.97 -0.86 14.14
C LEU A 163 -8.63 -1.50 13.74
N GLY A 164 -8.58 -2.29 12.67
CA GLY A 164 -7.35 -2.96 12.23
C GLY A 164 -6.86 -4.07 13.14
N ARG A 165 -7.77 -4.73 13.85
CA ARG A 165 -7.50 -5.92 14.69
C ARG A 165 -7.74 -7.24 13.96
N ALA A 166 -8.35 -7.16 12.78
CA ALA A 166 -8.58 -8.26 11.87
C ALA A 166 -8.43 -7.77 10.42
N THR A 167 -8.21 -8.72 9.52
CA THR A 167 -8.25 -8.52 8.08
C THR A 167 -9.34 -9.40 7.52
N GLU A 168 -10.21 -8.83 6.70
CA GLU A 168 -11.26 -9.54 5.98
C GLU A 168 -11.07 -9.34 4.48
N TRP A 169 -11.40 -10.37 3.72
CA TRP A 169 -11.24 -10.40 2.27
C TRP A 169 -12.61 -10.35 1.60
N GLU A 170 -12.95 -9.20 1.02
CA GLU A 170 -14.20 -9.03 0.29
C GLU A 170 -14.05 -9.58 -1.14
N ASN A 171 -14.85 -10.58 -1.51
CA ASN A 171 -14.90 -11.10 -2.87
C ASN A 171 -15.49 -10.04 -3.81
N VAL A 172 -14.78 -9.76 -4.91
CA VAL A 172 -15.18 -8.77 -5.92
C VAL A 172 -15.40 -9.38 -7.31
N GLY A 173 -15.59 -10.71 -7.37
CA GLY A 173 -15.85 -11.50 -8.57
C GLY A 173 -14.60 -12.22 -9.10
N GLU A 174 -14.80 -13.35 -9.79
CA GLU A 174 -13.73 -14.11 -10.47
C GLU A 174 -12.54 -14.48 -9.56
N ASP A 175 -12.85 -14.90 -8.34
CA ASP A 175 -11.87 -15.22 -7.29
C ASP A 175 -10.94 -14.05 -6.89
N LEU A 176 -11.25 -12.82 -7.32
CA LEU A 176 -10.57 -11.62 -6.87
C LEU A 176 -11.12 -11.18 -5.51
N VAL A 177 -10.22 -10.66 -4.68
CA VAL A 177 -10.55 -10.12 -3.37
C VAL A 177 -10.02 -8.71 -3.21
N ARG A 178 -10.63 -7.96 -2.28
CA ARG A 178 -10.13 -6.68 -1.77
C ARG A 178 -9.99 -6.75 -0.27
N GLY A 179 -8.87 -6.26 0.25
CA GLY A 179 -8.63 -6.27 1.69
C GLY A 179 -9.49 -5.24 2.42
N ARG A 180 -9.91 -5.58 3.64
CA ARG A 180 -10.48 -4.68 4.65
C ARG A 180 -9.83 -4.94 5.99
N GLY A 181 -9.64 -3.88 6.76
CA GLY A 181 -8.96 -3.93 8.04
C GLY A 181 -7.44 -3.83 7.88
N GLN A 182 -6.70 -4.58 8.69
CA GLN A 182 -5.24 -4.47 8.75
C GLN A 182 -4.59 -4.87 7.41
N ARG A 183 -3.64 -4.06 6.92
CA ARG A 183 -2.86 -4.41 5.73
C ARG A 183 -1.94 -5.60 6.02
N MET A 184 -1.90 -6.52 5.06
CA MET A 184 -1.08 -7.72 5.09
C MET A 184 -0.12 -7.70 3.90
N PHE A 185 1.13 -8.06 4.15
CA PHE A 185 2.08 -8.38 3.09
C PHE A 185 2.16 -9.89 2.92
N LEU A 186 2.24 -10.35 1.68
CA LEU A 186 2.64 -11.71 1.34
C LEU A 186 4.16 -11.74 1.22
N VAL A 187 4.78 -12.65 1.95
CA VAL A 187 6.22 -12.88 1.94
C VAL A 187 6.44 -14.38 1.79
N ASP A 188 6.90 -14.79 0.61
CA ASP A 188 6.85 -16.19 0.15
C ASP A 188 5.45 -16.80 0.40
N ASP A 189 5.35 -17.91 1.14
CA ASP A 189 4.09 -18.60 1.45
C ASP A 189 3.36 -18.05 2.69
N GLY A 190 3.83 -16.93 3.27
CA GLY A 190 3.37 -16.39 4.55
C GLY A 190 2.73 -15.01 4.46
N GLU A 191 1.81 -14.74 5.39
CA GLU A 191 1.23 -13.40 5.58
C GLU A 191 1.89 -12.69 6.78
N LYS A 192 2.27 -11.42 6.60
CA LYS A 192 2.82 -10.56 7.66
C LYS A 192 2.01 -9.27 7.80
N PRO A 193 1.40 -9.00 8.97
CA PRO A 193 0.71 -7.73 9.20
C PRO A 193 1.69 -6.56 9.19
N ILE A 194 1.33 -5.45 8.55
CA ILE A 194 2.21 -4.29 8.35
C ILE A 194 2.86 -3.78 9.66
N LEU A 195 2.12 -3.78 10.77
CA LEU A 195 2.63 -3.30 12.06
C LEU A 195 3.55 -4.28 12.77
N GLN A 196 3.74 -5.49 12.25
CA GLN A 196 4.71 -6.47 12.77
C GLN A 196 6.04 -6.41 12.00
N CYS A 197 6.05 -5.85 10.79
CA CYS A 197 7.28 -5.62 10.01
C CYS A 197 8.03 -4.39 10.52
N ARG A 198 9.37 -4.42 10.54
CA ARG A 198 10.20 -3.28 10.95
C ARG A 198 11.15 -2.83 9.87
N GLU A 199 11.88 -3.75 9.25
CA GLU A 199 12.89 -3.44 8.25
C GLU A 199 12.71 -4.36 7.05
N ILE A 200 12.43 -3.78 5.90
CA ILE A 200 12.28 -4.49 4.64
C ILE A 200 13.29 -3.93 3.67
N GLU A 201 14.22 -4.79 3.25
CA GLU A 201 15.28 -4.50 2.28
C GLU A 201 15.02 -5.35 1.03
N PHE A 202 15.18 -4.77 -0.15
CA PHE A 202 15.08 -5.48 -1.42
C PHE A 202 16.45 -5.59 -2.08
N ASP A 203 16.73 -6.75 -2.68
CA ASP A 203 17.93 -6.96 -3.46
C ASP A 203 17.79 -6.19 -4.78
N THR A 204 18.47 -5.05 -4.87
CA THR A 204 18.44 -4.25 -6.09
C THR A 204 19.53 -4.72 -7.04
N THR A 205 19.13 -5.21 -8.21
CA THR A 205 20.08 -5.48 -9.30
C THR A 205 20.66 -4.14 -9.77
N ASN A 206 21.96 -3.92 -9.55
CA ASN A 206 22.71 -2.78 -10.10
C ASN A 206 22.73 -2.80 -11.64
#